data_AF-A0A5A7N0M3-F1
#
_entry.id   AF-A0A5A7N0M3-F1
#
_cell.length_a   1.000
_cell.length_b   1.000
_cell.length_c   1.000
_cell.angle_alpha   90.00
_cell.angle_beta   90.00
_cell.angle_gamma   90.00
#
_symmetry.space_group_name_H-M   'P 1'
#
loop_
_entity.id
_entity.type
_entity.pdbx_description
1 polymer ?
#
loop_
_entity_poly.entity_id
_entity_poly.type
_entity_poly.pdbx_seq_one_letter_code
_entity_poly.pdbx_strand_id
1 'polypeptide(L)'
;MTRPFPESHERLMRDDSRYDLLLVIGFNRLPVVPGRGSAIFLHMTDDQLSHTMGCVALRPGDLLALAARLTAASVIDIGLDNDR
;
A
#
# COMPACT_ATOMS: atom_id res chain seq x y z
N MET A 1 15.75 -11.17 -16.04
CA MET A 1 15.22 -9.78 -16.12
C MET A 1 16.07 -8.92 -15.19
N THR A 2 16.91 -8.04 -15.75
CA THR A 2 17.84 -7.20 -14.97
C THR A 2 17.06 -6.06 -14.32
N ARG A 3 17.31 -5.79 -13.03
CA ARG A 3 16.57 -4.78 -12.27
C ARG A 3 17.21 -3.38 -12.44
N PRO A 4 16.41 -2.31 -12.53
CA PRO A 4 16.93 -0.95 -12.67
C PRO A 4 17.58 -0.39 -11.38
N PHE A 5 17.23 -0.92 -10.20
CA PHE A 5 17.85 -0.53 -8.92
C PHE A 5 18.17 -1.75 -8.03
N PRO A 6 19.23 -1.66 -7.19
CA PRO A 6 19.69 -2.77 -6.35
C PRO A 6 18.95 -2.91 -5.00
N GLU A 7 18.18 -1.91 -4.58
CA GLU A 7 17.39 -1.94 -3.33
C GLU A 7 16.19 -2.88 -3.40
N SER A 8 15.57 -3.21 -2.25
CA SER A 8 14.40 -4.09 -2.20
C SER A 8 13.24 -3.48 -3.00
N HIS A 9 12.59 -4.28 -3.83
CA HIS A 9 11.42 -3.87 -4.63
C HIS A 9 10.30 -4.87 -4.39
N GLU A 10 9.08 -4.36 -4.28
CA GLU A 10 7.90 -5.20 -4.12
C GLU A 10 7.56 -5.87 -5.45
N ARG A 11 7.29 -7.19 -5.42
CA ARG A 11 6.86 -7.94 -6.60
C ARG A 11 5.33 -7.87 -6.68
N LEU A 12 4.82 -7.04 -7.59
CA LEU A 12 3.38 -6.85 -7.78
C LEU A 12 2.71 -8.02 -8.53
N MET A 13 3.43 -8.69 -9.43
CA MET A 13 2.93 -9.89 -10.12
C MET A 13 3.17 -11.12 -9.25
N ARG A 14 2.09 -11.66 -8.67
CA ARG A 14 2.13 -12.76 -7.69
C ARG A 14 1.18 -13.88 -8.10
N ASP A 15 1.44 -15.06 -7.55
CA ASP A 15 0.55 -16.22 -7.68
C ASP A 15 -0.57 -16.18 -6.61
N ASP A 16 -0.51 -15.23 -5.67
CA ASP A 16 -1.57 -14.94 -4.70
C ASP A 16 -2.38 -13.70 -5.11
N SER A 17 -3.59 -13.56 -4.56
CA SER A 17 -4.53 -12.48 -4.89
C SER A 17 -4.27 -11.17 -4.14
N ARG A 18 -3.15 -11.06 -3.41
CA ARG A 18 -2.89 -9.90 -2.53
C ARG A 18 -2.85 -8.57 -3.29
N TYR A 19 -2.51 -8.60 -4.58
CA TYR A 19 -2.44 -7.43 -5.46
C TYR A 19 -3.43 -7.45 -6.63
N ASP A 20 -4.49 -8.27 -6.58
CA ASP A 20 -5.57 -8.23 -7.57
C ASP A 20 -6.24 -6.85 -7.62
N LEU A 21 -6.24 -6.14 -6.49
CA LEU A 21 -6.57 -4.72 -6.38
C LEU A 21 -5.54 -4.02 -5.50
N LEU A 22 -4.93 -2.97 -6.05
CA LEU A 22 -3.93 -2.16 -5.38
C LEU A 22 -4.24 -0.68 -5.57
N LEU A 23 -4.32 0.06 -4.46
CA LEU A 23 -4.46 1.51 -4.50
C LEU A 23 -3.15 2.15 -4.04
N VAL A 24 -2.60 2.98 -4.92
CA VAL A 24 -1.37 3.72 -4.64
C VAL A 24 -1.71 4.96 -3.82
N ILE A 25 -1.13 5.06 -2.63
CA ILE A 25 -1.25 6.25 -1.80
C ILE A 25 -0.08 7.17 -2.13
N GLY A 26 -0.37 8.44 -2.46
CA GLY A 26 0.62 9.46 -2.78
C GLY A 26 1.49 9.92 -1.60
N PHE A 27 1.79 9.03 -0.66
CA PHE A 27 2.53 9.31 0.55
C PHE A 27 4.00 9.64 0.23
N ASN A 28 4.50 10.75 0.80
CA ASN A 28 5.85 11.27 0.57
C ASN A 28 6.23 11.40 -0.92
N ARG A 29 5.24 11.64 -1.80
CA ARG A 29 5.47 11.67 -3.25
C ARG A 29 6.20 12.93 -3.69
N LEU A 30 5.72 14.11 -3.31
CA LEU A 30 6.31 15.41 -3.65
C LEU A 30 5.88 16.51 -2.64
N PRO A 31 6.82 17.31 -2.09
CA PRO A 31 8.27 17.08 -2.11
C PRO A 31 8.63 15.82 -1.29
N VAL A 32 9.68 15.11 -1.72
CA VAL A 32 10.17 13.93 -0.99
C VAL A 32 10.99 14.38 0.22
N VAL A 33 10.63 13.89 1.40
CA VAL A 33 11.39 14.10 2.64
C VAL A 33 12.18 12.84 2.99
N PRO A 34 13.52 12.91 3.12
CA PRO A 34 14.34 11.77 3.53
C PRO A 34 13.88 11.15 4.85
N GLY A 35 13.93 9.82 4.94
CA GLY A 35 13.62 9.06 6.16
C GLY A 35 12.12 8.85 6.46
N ARG A 36 11.20 9.45 5.70
CA ARG A 36 9.75 9.28 5.93
C ARG A 36 9.15 8.01 5.32
N GLY A 37 9.92 7.26 4.52
CA GLY A 37 9.41 6.11 3.76
C GLY A 37 8.69 6.53 2.47
N SER A 38 8.28 5.53 1.68
CA SER A 38 7.59 5.70 0.39
C SER A 38 6.89 4.40 0.01
N ALA A 39 6.16 4.38 -1.11
CA ALA A 39 5.53 3.17 -1.64
C ALA A 39 4.53 2.54 -0.65
N ILE A 40 3.62 3.37 -0.12
CA ILE A 40 2.51 2.89 0.71
C ILE A 40 1.32 2.58 -0.18
N PHE A 41 0.77 1.37 0.00
CA PHE A 41 -0.36 0.88 -0.77
C PHE A 41 -1.47 0.39 0.17
N LEU A 42 -2.71 0.49 -0.31
CA LEU A 42 -3.79 -0.38 0.14
C LEU A 42 -3.85 -1.59 -0.78
N HIS A 43 -3.91 -2.78 -0.19
CA HIS A 43 -3.98 -4.03 -0.94
C HIS A 43 -4.82 -5.09 -0.22
N MET A 44 -5.08 -6.20 -0.90
CA MET A 44 -5.82 -7.31 -0.31
C MET A 44 -4.92 -8.12 0.62
N THR A 45 -5.44 -8.49 1.78
CA THR A 45 -4.82 -9.48 2.68
C THR A 45 -5.26 -10.90 2.31
N ASP A 46 -4.48 -11.90 2.69
CA ASP A 46 -5.05 -13.23 2.89
C ASP A 46 -5.74 -13.26 4.25
N ASP A 47 -6.69 -14.17 4.47
CA ASP A 47 -7.52 -14.23 5.70
C ASP A 47 -6.72 -14.33 7.02
N GLN A 48 -5.39 -14.44 6.95
CA GLN A 48 -4.47 -14.53 8.07
C GLN A 48 -4.00 -13.15 8.60
N LEU A 49 -4.37 -12.03 7.97
CA LEU A 49 -4.05 -10.66 8.43
C LEU A 49 -2.58 -10.51 8.87
N SER A 50 -1.66 -11.10 8.11
CA SER A 50 -0.22 -11.05 8.45
C SER A 50 0.29 -9.62 8.43
N HIS A 51 1.08 -9.24 9.45
CA HIS A 51 1.74 -7.94 9.51
C HIS A 51 2.47 -7.62 8.20
N THR A 52 2.24 -6.42 7.68
CA THR A 52 2.95 -5.89 6.50
C THR A 52 4.16 -5.07 6.97
N MET A 53 5.13 -4.87 6.09
CA MET A 53 6.28 -3.97 6.33
C MET A 53 5.90 -2.47 6.17
N GLY A 54 4.63 -2.10 6.41
CA GLY A 54 4.13 -0.71 6.34
C GLY A 54 2.95 -0.46 5.38
N CYS A 55 2.48 -1.45 4.62
CA CYS A 55 1.28 -1.32 3.77
C CYS A 55 -0.02 -1.54 4.57
N VAL A 56 -1.14 -0.99 4.11
CA VAL A 56 -2.44 -1.22 4.75
C VAL A 56 -3.15 -2.36 4.02
N ALA A 57 -3.29 -3.51 4.68
CA ALA A 57 -3.96 -4.67 4.10
C ALA A 57 -5.41 -4.74 4.58
N LEU A 58 -6.35 -4.88 3.66
CA LEU A 58 -7.79 -5.04 3.94
C LEU A 58 -8.28 -6.39 3.43
N ARG A 59 -9.36 -6.91 4.04
CA ARG A 59 -10.05 -8.07 3.45
C ARG A 59 -10.58 -7.69 2.07
N PRO A 60 -10.66 -8.63 1.11
CA PRO A 60 -11.11 -8.33 -0.25
C PRO A 60 -12.46 -7.60 -0.31
N GLY A 61 -13.45 -8.04 0.47
CA GLY A 61 -14.77 -7.40 0.53
C GLY A 61 -14.73 -5.96 1.05
N ASP A 62 -13.91 -5.69 2.06
CA ASP A 62 -13.75 -4.35 2.63
C ASP A 62 -13.04 -3.41 1.66
N LEU A 63 -12.00 -3.91 0.97
CA LEU A 63 -11.27 -3.13 -0.03
C LEU A 63 -12.18 -2.77 -1.22
N LEU A 64 -12.99 -3.72 -1.70
CA LEU A 64 -13.96 -3.47 -2.77
C LEU A 64 -15.04 -2.46 -2.34
N ALA A 65 -15.56 -2.59 -1.12
CA ALA A 65 -16.53 -1.65 -0.58
C ALA A 65 -15.96 -0.24 -0.41
N LEU A 66 -14.70 -0.13 0.02
CA LEU A 66 -13.98 1.15 0.07
C LEU A 66 -13.80 1.72 -1.34
N ALA A 67 -13.26 0.93 -2.27
CA ALA A 67 -12.97 1.35 -3.63
C ALA A 67 -14.22 1.87 -4.36
N ALA A 68 -15.38 1.23 -4.15
CA ALA A 68 -16.66 1.64 -4.71
C ALA A 68 -17.15 3.02 -4.19
N ARG A 69 -16.60 3.51 -3.08
CA ARG A 69 -16.97 4.79 -2.45
C ARG A 69 -15.93 5.89 -2.65
N LEU A 70 -14.75 5.56 -3.20
CA LEU A 70 -13.71 6.55 -3.44
C LEU A 70 -14.09 7.48 -4.58
N THR A 71 -13.72 8.74 -4.41
CA THR A 71 -13.86 9.79 -5.42
C THR A 71 -12.52 10.50 -5.58
N ALA A 72 -12.38 11.33 -6.61
CA ALA A 72 -11.19 12.17 -6.77
C ALA A 72 -10.96 13.15 -5.60
N ALA A 73 -11.98 13.41 -4.78
CA ALA A 73 -11.90 14.27 -3.59
C ALA A 73 -11.58 13.49 -2.30
N SER A 74 -11.53 12.15 -2.35
CA SER A 74 -11.22 11.33 -1.18
C SER A 74 -9.79 11.56 -0.73
N VAL A 75 -9.60 11.69 0.58
CA VAL A 75 -8.28 11.84 1.22
C VAL A 75 -8.02 10.62 2.08
N ILE A 76 -6.82 10.06 1.97
CA ILE A 76 -6.32 9.00 2.85
C ILE A 76 -5.22 9.62 3.70
N ASP A 77 -5.44 9.69 5.00
CA ASP A 77 -4.45 10.13 5.97
C ASP A 77 -3.80 8.89 6.61
N ILE A 78 -2.46 8.87 6.61
CA ILE A 78 -1.67 7.82 7.24
C ILE A 78 -0.96 8.47 8.42
N GLY A 79 -1.51 8.26 9.62
CA GLY A 79 -0.85 8.64 10.86
C GLY A 79 0.44 7.83 11.05
N LEU A 80 1.53 8.52 11.31
CA LEU A 80 2.73 7.89 11.88
C LEU A 80 2.58 7.93 13.39
N ASP A 81 2.32 6.80 14.02
CA ASP A 81 2.45 6.69 15.47
C ASP A 81 3.94 6.85 15.82
N ASN A 82 4.34 8.07 16.16
CA ASN A 82 5.71 8.43 16.56
C ASN A 82 6.06 8.01 18.01
N ASP A 83 5.19 7.26 18.68
CA ASP A 83 5.27 6.93 20.11
C ASP A 83 5.72 5.47 20.40
N ARG A 84 6.60 4.92 19.56
CA ARG A 84 7.36 3.70 19.88
C ARG A 84 8.83 3.81 19.54
#